data_AF-A0A0L8ALI8-F1
#
_entry.id   AF-A0A0L8ALI8-F1
#
_cell.length_a   1.000
_cell.length_b   1.000
_cell.length_c   1.000
_cell.angle_alpha   90.00
_cell.angle_beta   90.00
_cell.angle_gamma   90.00
#
_symmetry.space_group_name_H-M   'P 1'
#
loop_
_entity.id
_entity.type
_entity.pdbx_description
1 polymer ?
#
loop_
_entity_poly.entity_id
_entity_poly.type
_entity_poly.pdbx_seq_one_letter_code
_entity_poly.pdbx_strand_id
1 'polypeptide(L)' 'MGITRLKRKARRNKQRSADRVNKIKQLTSTPVIAKIDAEALKASFETSTKAEAKPKAKKEEAEKTEE' A
#
# COMPACT_ATOMS: atom_id res chain seq x y z
N MET A 1 51.53 -8.39 6.54
CA MET A 1 51.12 -7.78 5.25
C MET A 1 49.70 -7.26 5.35
N GLY A 2 49.51 -5.94 5.29
CA GLY A 2 48.19 -5.30 5.42
C GLY A 2 47.23 -5.60 4.27
N ILE A 3 45.97 -5.19 4.40
CA ILE A 3 44.98 -5.35 3.34
C ILE A 3 45.39 -4.53 2.11
N THR A 4 45.71 -5.24 1.03
CA THR A 4 46.05 -4.62 -0.25
C THR A 4 44.87 -3.85 -0.84
N ARG A 5 45.16 -2.90 -1.75
CA ARG A 5 44.12 -2.15 -2.47
C ARG A 5 43.15 -3.08 -3.20
N LEU A 6 43.67 -4.15 -3.80
CA LEU A 6 42.88 -5.16 -4.51
C LEU A 6 41.90 -5.89 -3.57
N LYS A 7 42.38 -6.37 -2.41
CA LYS A 7 41.52 -7.01 -1.40
C LYS A 7 40.44 -6.05 -0.88
N ARG A 8 40.75 -4.75 -0.76
CA ARG A 8 39.77 -3.71 -0.38
C ARG A 8 38.72 -3.46 -1.46
N LYS A 9 39.11 -3.44 -2.74
CA LYS A 9 38.17 -3.32 -3.88
C LYS A 9 37.24 -4.52 -3.94
N ALA A 10 37.78 -5.74 -3.78
CA ALA A 10 36.98 -6.96 -3.74
C ALA A 10 35.94 -6.94 -2.61
N ARG A 11 36.33 -6.55 -1.39
CA ARG A 11 35.39 -6.41 -0.25
C ARG A 11 34.28 -5.40 -0.53
N ARG A 12 34.62 -4.20 -1.04
CA ARG A 12 33.61 -3.19 -1.42
C ARG A 12 32.64 -3.69 -2.48
N ASN A 13 33.12 -4.42 -3.48
CA ASN A 13 32.25 -4.97 -4.53
C ASN A 13 31.27 -6.01 -3.97
N LYS A 14 31.73 -6.91 -3.11
CA LYS A 14 30.87 -7.90 -2.44
C LYS A 14 29.81 -7.23 -1.54
N GLN A 15 30.20 -6.18 -0.81
CA GLN A 15 29.27 -5.43 0.02
C GLN A 15 28.21 -4.73 -0.84
N ARG A 16 28.61 -4.02 -1.90
CA ARG A 16 27.68 -3.37 -2.84
C ARG A 16 26.71 -4.34 -3.51
N SER A 17 27.12 -5.57 -3.83
CA SER A 17 26.19 -6.58 -4.36
C SER A 17 25.18 -7.02 -3.30
N ALA A 18 25.62 -7.23 -2.06
CA ALA A 18 24.72 -7.60 -0.96
C ALA A 18 23.71 -6.48 -0.66
N ASP A 19 24.16 -5.23 -0.63
CA ASP A 19 23.29 -4.06 -0.38
C ASP A 19 22.20 -3.94 -1.45
N ARG A 20 22.53 -4.18 -2.72
CA ARG A 20 21.53 -4.20 -3.81
C ARG A 20 20.48 -5.28 -3.61
N VAL A 21 20.91 -6.50 -3.29
CA VAL A 21 20.00 -7.62 -3.04
C VAL A 21 19.09 -7.34 -1.84
N ASN A 22 19.64 -6.80 -0.76
CA ASN A 22 18.86 -6.44 0.43
C ASN A 22 17.84 -5.34 0.14
N LYS A 23 18.22 -4.32 -0.64
CA LYS A 23 17.31 -3.27 -1.07
C LYS A 23 16.15 -3.82 -1.91
N ILE A 24 16.43 -4.74 -2.83
CA ILE A 24 15.39 -5.41 -3.62
C ILE A 24 14.45 -6.18 -2.68
N LYS A 25 14.98 -7.02 -1.79
CA LYS A 25 14.17 -7.79 -0.83
C LYS A 25 13.27 -6.91 0.03
N GLN A 26 13.77 -5.76 0.47
CA GLN A 26 13.00 -4.80 1.25
C GLN A 26 11.86 -4.18 0.42
N LEU A 27 12.14 -3.77 -0.82
CA LEU A 27 11.14 -3.17 -1.71
C LEU A 27 10.07 -4.18 -2.16
N THR A 28 10.46 -5.44 -2.37
CA THR A 28 9.55 -6.52 -2.78
C THR A 28 8.98 -7.30 -1.60
N SER A 29 9.21 -6.83 -0.37
CA SER A 29 8.69 -7.49 0.82
C SER A 29 7.18 -7.31 0.89
N THR A 30 6.43 -8.35 0.57
CA THR A 30 5.00 -8.41 0.89
C THR A 30 4.86 -8.85 2.35
N PRO A 31 4.37 -7.99 3.25
CA PRO A 31 4.16 -8.39 4.63
C PRO A 31 3.09 -9.48 4.69
N VAL A 32 3.38 -10.58 5.38
CA VAL A 32 2.36 -11.58 5.70
C VAL A 32 1.44 -10.94 6.74
N ILE A 33 0.25 -10.52 6.33
CA ILE A 33 -0.69 -9.90 7.26
C ILE A 33 -1.42 -11.00 8.03
N ALA A 34 -0.83 -11.41 9.15
CA ALA A 34 -1.22 -12.62 9.88
C ALA A 34 -2.57 -12.54 10.60
N LYS A 35 -3.22 -11.36 10.70
CA LYS A 35 -4.46 -11.14 11.47
C LYS A 35 -5.33 -10.00 10.89
N ILE A 36 -5.71 -10.07 9.61
CA ILE A 36 -6.77 -9.20 9.09
C ILE A 36 -8.11 -9.91 9.22
N ASP A 37 -9.06 -9.28 9.91
CA ASP A 37 -10.48 -9.58 9.76
C ASP A 37 -11.00 -8.86 8.50
N ALA A 38 -11.16 -9.62 7.42
CA ALA A 38 -11.55 -9.09 6.14
C ALA A 38 -13.01 -8.57 6.13
N GLU A 39 -13.85 -9.05 7.02
CA GLU A 39 -15.26 -8.65 7.11
C GLU A 39 -15.39 -7.29 7.81
N ALA A 40 -14.68 -7.10 8.92
CA ALA A 40 -14.61 -5.81 9.61
C ALA A 40 -14.03 -4.70 8.72
N LEU A 41 -13.00 -5.01 7.91
CA LEU A 41 -12.44 -4.03 6.96
C LEU A 41 -13.46 -3.65 5.88
N LYS A 42 -14.14 -4.62 5.25
CA LYS A 42 -15.15 -4.34 4.22
C LYS A 42 -16.28 -3.46 4.78
N ALA A 43 -16.75 -3.74 5.99
CA ALA A 43 -17.77 -2.94 6.67
C ALA A 43 -17.36 -1.47 6.85
N SER A 44 -16.08 -1.20 7.17
CA SER A 44 -15.58 0.17 7.35
C SER A 44 -15.58 1.01 6.07
N PHE A 45 -15.51 0.38 4.90
CA PHE A 45 -15.54 1.06 3.59
C PHE A 45 -16.95 1.25 3.02
N GLU A 46 -17.93 0.44 3.40
CA GLU A 46 -19.33 0.63 3.01
C GLU A 46 -19.97 1.85 3.69
N THR A 47 -19.48 2.22 4.87
CA THR A 47 -19.95 3.41 5.59
C THR A 47 -19.46 4.72 4.98
N SER A 48 -18.28 4.73 4.36
CA SER A 48 -17.70 5.95 3.76
C SER A 48 -18.30 6.29 2.39
N THR A 49 -18.68 5.29 1.58
CA THR A 49 -19.29 5.52 0.26
C THR A 49 -20.74 6.03 0.34
N LYS A 50 -21.44 5.78 1.45
CA LYS A 50 -22.79 6.31 1.70
C LYS A 50 -22.81 7.75 2.25
N ALA A 51 -21.69 8.25 2.76
CA ALA A 51 -21.61 9.59 3.35
C ALA A 51 -21.49 10.72 2.30
N GLU A 52 -20.98 10.44 1.10
CA GLU A 52 -20.88 11.44 0.02
C GLU A 52 -22.12 11.47 -0.91
N ALA A 53 -23.05 10.51 -0.80
CA ALA A 53 -24.16 10.35 -1.75
C ALA A 53 -25.53 10.88 -1.27
N LYS A 54 -25.63 11.56 -0.13
CA LYS A 54 -26.91 12.17 0.34
C LYS A 54 -26.63 13.56 0.91
N PRO A 55 -26.77 14.65 0.13
CA PRO A 55 -28.11 15.17 -0.14
C PRO A 55 -28.22 15.99 -1.44
N LYS A 56 -28.65 15.40 -2.56
CA LYS A 56 -29.24 16.16 -3.70
C LYS A 56 -30.46 15.53 -4.37
N ALA A 57 -30.84 14.29 -4.03
CA ALA A 57 -31.91 13.57 -4.74
C ALA A 57 -33.23 13.43 -3.95
N LYS A 58 -33.61 14.41 -3.12
CA LYS A 58 -34.91 14.36 -2.41
C LYS A 58 -35.75 15.65 -2.47
N LYS A 59 -35.56 16.49 -3.49
CA LYS A 59 -36.35 17.72 -3.66
C LYS A 59 -37.00 17.94 -5.03
N GLU A 60 -36.97 17.00 -5.97
CA GLU A 60 -37.52 17.24 -7.33
C GLU A 60 -38.56 16.22 -7.83
N GLU A 61 -39.02 15.25 -7.03
CA GLU A 61 -39.98 14.24 -7.51
C GLU A 61 -41.33 14.28 -6.79
N ALA A 62 -41.83 15.49 -6.50
CA ALA A 62 -43.16 15.70 -5.90
C ALA A 62 -44.05 16.71 -6.67
N GLU A 63 -43.75 17.07 -7.93
CA GLU A 63 -44.54 18.09 -8.65
C GLU A 63 -44.88 17.77 -10.11
N LYS A 64 -44.95 16.49 -10.53
CA LYS A 64 -45.44 16.13 -11.88
C LYS A 64 -46.39 14.94 -11.91
N THR A 65 -47.38 14.94 -11.03
CA THR A 65 -48.53 14.03 -11.16
C THR A 65 -49.79 14.68 -10.61
N GLU A 66 -50.19 15.81 -11.21
CA GLU A 66 -51.54 16.37 -11.12
C GLU A 66 -51.63 17.53 -12.14
N GLU A 67 -51.90 17.21 -13.42
CA GLU A 67 -52.86 17.89 -14.32
C GLU A 67 -52.98 17.12 -15.64
#